data_AF-A0A9D7JPH4-F1
#
_entry.id   AF-A0A9D7JPH4-F1
#
_cell.length_a   1.000
_cell.length_b   1.000
_cell.length_c   1.000
_cell.angle_alpha   90.00
_cell.angle_beta   90.00
_cell.angle_gamma   90.00
#
_symmetry.space_group_name_H-M   'P 1'
#
loop_
_entity.id
_entity.type
_entity.pdbx_description
1 polymer ?
#
loop_
_entity_poly.entity_id
_entity_poly.type
_entity_poly.pdbx_seq_one_letter_code
_entity_poly.pdbx_strand_id
1 'polypeptide(L)'
;MKFYVYSLLILSAIIFACKSGDSSEDKKREESSEITESDQESLDRLSEKMDEKSKDIKDALQKALNTKAGDLVSISDLREVFPSKVDGMARNSIKGEGVGAFGFKMNNVKSEYEDGDKRIKFELIDFGGFSPALVGLAAWSVADFYREDEDGFERVDTWKGYKSFEKSDSKNHTSSISIIVKDRIILNANADHMSLDDLKEAIDDDLLDEIESLKFKENN
;
A
#
# COMPACT_ATOMS: atom_id res chain seq x y z
N MET A 1 14.45 51.13 33.43
CA MET A 1 13.18 50.90 32.68
C MET A 1 12.48 49.74 33.39
N LYS A 2 11.51 49.94 34.31
CA LYS A 2 10.04 50.11 34.11
C LYS A 2 9.57 49.29 32.90
N PHE A 3 8.71 48.27 33.02
CA PHE A 3 7.36 48.29 33.60
C PHE A 3 6.93 46.96 34.27
N TYR A 4 6.14 47.08 35.33
CA TYR A 4 5.25 46.06 35.90
C TYR A 4 3.96 45.97 35.08
N VAL A 5 3.39 44.77 34.88
CA VAL A 5 1.93 44.56 34.87
C VAL A 5 1.59 43.20 35.49
N TYR A 6 0.87 43.26 36.60
CA TYR A 6 0.09 42.19 37.22
C TYR A 6 -1.28 42.09 36.53
N SER A 7 -1.81 40.87 36.34
CA SER A 7 -3.26 40.55 36.31
C SER A 7 -3.41 39.02 36.39
N LEU A 8 -3.57 38.36 37.54
CA LEU A 8 -4.69 38.30 38.50
C LEU A 8 -5.90 37.46 38.02
N LEU A 9 -6.10 36.30 38.69
CA LEU A 9 -7.39 35.63 39.08
C LEU A 9 -8.24 34.98 37.94
N ILE A 10 -8.86 33.78 38.01
CA ILE A 10 -9.59 33.02 39.07
C ILE A 10 -9.60 31.52 38.64
N LEU A 11 -9.09 30.56 39.42
CA LEU A 11 -9.78 29.60 40.30
C LEU A 11 -11.00 28.83 39.70
N SER A 12 -10.85 27.52 39.42
CA SER A 12 -11.67 26.51 40.11
C SER A 12 -11.02 25.12 40.00
N ALA A 13 -10.81 24.52 41.16
CA ALA A 13 -10.48 23.12 41.32
C ALA A 13 -11.79 22.31 41.35
N ILE A 14 -11.84 21.19 40.64
CA ILE A 14 -12.66 20.05 41.05
C ILE A 14 -11.74 18.84 41.09
N ILE A 15 -11.27 18.57 42.31
CA ILE A 15 -10.79 17.24 42.71
C ILE A 15 -12.04 16.48 43.15
N PHE A 16 -12.35 15.37 42.50
CA PHE A 16 -13.00 14.24 43.16
C PHE A 16 -12.16 13.00 42.95
N ALA A 17 -11.87 12.35 44.08
CA ALA A 17 -10.89 11.31 44.25
C ALA A 17 -11.49 9.90 44.08
N CYS A 18 -10.59 8.97 43.73
CA CYS A 18 -10.53 7.56 44.10
C CYS A 18 -11.55 6.52 43.56
N LYS A 19 -11.07 5.78 42.55
CA LYS A 19 -10.65 4.35 42.62
C LYS A 19 -11.68 3.24 42.94
N SER A 20 -12.05 2.51 41.88
CA SER A 20 -12.21 1.03 41.78
C SER A 20 -12.63 0.75 40.32
N GLY A 21 -11.85 0.07 39.49
CA GLY A 21 -11.84 -1.39 39.40
C GLY A 21 -12.15 -1.78 37.94
N ASP A 22 -11.14 -2.39 37.31
CA ASP A 22 -11.12 -3.28 36.14
C ASP A 22 -12.45 -3.60 35.41
N SER A 23 -12.54 -3.23 34.13
CA SER A 23 -12.89 -4.14 33.02
C SER A 23 -12.85 -3.38 31.70
N SER A 24 -12.06 -3.90 30.77
CA SER A 24 -11.99 -3.56 29.35
C SER A 24 -13.36 -3.62 28.66
N GLU A 25 -13.77 -2.50 28.06
CA GLU A 25 -14.75 -2.50 26.97
C GLU A 25 -14.15 -1.70 25.80
N ASP A 26 -13.56 -2.45 24.87
CA ASP A 26 -13.21 -2.00 23.53
C ASP A 26 -14.47 -1.48 22.84
N LYS A 27 -14.56 -0.15 22.72
CA LYS A 27 -15.50 0.48 21.79
C LYS A 27 -15.02 0.21 20.36
N LYS A 28 -15.53 -0.87 19.75
CA LYS A 28 -15.70 -0.97 18.29
C LYS A 28 -16.36 0.32 17.82
N ARG A 29 -15.57 1.18 17.16
CA ARG A 29 -16.09 2.31 16.39
C ARG A 29 -16.30 1.80 14.97
N GLU A 30 -17.51 1.33 14.69
CA GLU A 30 -18.00 1.19 13.32
C GLU A 30 -18.08 2.60 12.74
N GLU A 31 -17.09 2.97 11.92
CA GLU A 31 -17.15 4.16 11.10
C GLU A 31 -17.69 3.73 9.73
N SER A 32 -18.97 4.01 9.52
CA SER A 32 -19.60 3.91 8.21
C SER A 32 -18.83 4.83 7.26
N SER A 33 -18.19 4.24 6.26
CA SER A 33 -17.52 4.94 5.17
C SER A 33 -18.57 5.57 4.26
N GLU A 34 -19.16 6.67 4.70
CA GLU A 34 -19.99 7.52 3.86
C GLU A 34 -19.05 8.56 3.25
N ILE A 35 -18.93 8.55 1.91
CA ILE A 35 -18.15 9.56 1.19
C ILE A 35 -18.80 10.90 1.48
N THR A 36 -18.04 11.82 2.07
CA THR A 36 -18.57 13.14 2.40
C THR A 36 -18.68 13.99 1.14
N GLU A 37 -19.60 14.95 1.10
CA GLU A 37 -19.73 15.90 -0.02
C GLU A 37 -18.40 16.65 -0.29
N SER A 38 -17.59 16.88 0.76
CA SER A 38 -16.26 17.49 0.64
C SER A 38 -15.20 16.61 -0.01
N ASP A 39 -15.31 15.29 0.17
CA ASP A 39 -14.43 14.34 -0.52
C ASP A 39 -14.80 14.32 -2.00
N GLN A 40 -16.09 14.24 -2.31
CA GLN A 40 -16.60 14.25 -3.69
C GLN A 40 -16.17 15.50 -4.46
N GLU A 41 -16.31 16.69 -3.87
CA GLU A 41 -15.89 17.94 -4.52
C GLU A 41 -14.36 18.01 -4.73
N SER A 42 -13.57 17.51 -3.76
CA SER A 42 -12.11 17.46 -3.87
C SER A 42 -11.66 16.51 -4.99
N LEU A 43 -12.39 15.42 -5.17
CA LEU A 43 -12.15 14.41 -6.19
C LEU A 43 -12.59 14.86 -7.58
N ASP A 44 -13.71 15.57 -7.69
CA ASP A 44 -14.17 16.17 -8.94
C ASP A 44 -13.14 17.20 -9.44
N ARG A 45 -12.55 17.98 -8.53
CA ARG A 45 -11.46 18.92 -8.85
C ARG A 45 -10.15 18.23 -9.20
N LEU A 46 -9.86 17.04 -8.66
CA LEU A 46 -8.73 16.21 -9.10
C LEU A 46 -8.99 15.65 -10.50
N SER A 47 -10.20 15.16 -10.75
CA SER A 47 -10.65 14.59 -12.04
C SER A 47 -10.66 15.62 -13.17
N GLU A 48 -11.08 16.85 -12.88
CA GLU A 48 -11.03 17.99 -13.83
C GLU A 48 -9.60 18.41 -14.16
N LYS A 49 -8.66 18.27 -13.21
CA LYS A 49 -7.24 18.61 -13.40
C LYS A 49 -6.43 17.52 -14.09
N MET A 50 -6.95 16.29 -14.18
CA MET A 50 -6.35 15.24 -14.99
C MET A 50 -6.76 15.45 -16.46
N ASP A 51 -5.75 15.56 -17.32
CA ASP A 51 -5.90 15.84 -18.75
C ASP A 51 -6.85 14.82 -19.42
N GLU A 52 -7.60 15.25 -20.44
CA GLU A 52 -8.58 14.46 -21.20
C GLU A 52 -8.02 13.13 -21.76
N LYS A 53 -6.68 13.05 -21.89
CA LYS A 53 -5.92 11.88 -22.36
C LYS A 53 -5.97 10.65 -21.46
N SER A 54 -6.51 10.74 -20.24
CA SER A 54 -6.55 9.60 -19.31
C SER A 54 -7.97 9.21 -18.94
N LYS A 55 -8.87 9.09 -19.94
CA LYS A 55 -10.24 8.58 -19.74
C LYS A 55 -10.24 7.31 -18.88
N ASP A 56 -9.32 6.38 -19.13
CA ASP A 56 -9.25 5.12 -18.40
C ASP A 56 -8.88 5.32 -16.92
N ILE A 57 -8.03 6.30 -16.60
CA ILE A 57 -7.74 6.66 -15.20
C ILE A 57 -8.96 7.34 -14.57
N LYS A 58 -9.68 8.20 -15.31
CA LYS A 58 -10.91 8.83 -14.81
C LYS A 58 -12.00 7.80 -14.52
N ASP A 59 -12.20 6.85 -15.43
CA ASP A 59 -13.16 5.76 -15.27
C ASP A 59 -12.76 4.83 -14.10
N ALA A 60 -11.47 4.50 -13.98
CA ALA A 60 -10.94 3.77 -12.84
C ALA A 60 -11.14 4.53 -11.52
N LEU A 61 -10.86 5.83 -11.48
CA LEU A 61 -11.08 6.65 -10.29
C LEU A 61 -12.57 6.70 -9.92
N GLN A 62 -13.46 6.95 -10.87
CA GLN A 62 -14.90 7.00 -10.63
C GLN A 62 -15.44 5.65 -10.13
N LYS A 63 -14.99 4.54 -10.72
CA LYS A 63 -15.32 3.19 -10.24
C LYS A 63 -14.83 2.97 -8.80
N ALA A 64 -13.61 3.42 -8.50
CA ALA A 64 -13.03 3.30 -7.16
C ALA A 64 -13.78 4.11 -6.10
N LEU A 65 -14.28 5.30 -6.47
CA LEU A 65 -15.13 6.11 -5.59
C LEU A 65 -16.48 5.46 -5.32
N ASN A 66 -17.06 4.82 -6.32
CA ASN A 66 -18.33 4.11 -6.15
C ASN A 66 -18.16 2.72 -5.51
N THR A 67 -16.93 2.29 -5.23
CA THR A 67 -16.64 1.00 -4.61
C THR A 67 -16.26 1.19 -3.15
N LYS A 68 -17.03 0.58 -2.24
CA LYS A 68 -16.69 0.56 -0.83
C LYS A 68 -15.48 -0.36 -0.60
N ALA A 69 -14.41 0.16 0.00
CA ALA A 69 -13.27 -0.65 0.41
C ALA A 69 -13.70 -1.74 1.41
N GLY A 70 -13.32 -2.98 1.12
CA GLY A 70 -13.40 -4.15 1.99
C GLY A 70 -12.57 -4.03 3.26
N ASP A 71 -12.70 -5.02 4.14
CA ASP A 71 -11.81 -5.15 5.31
C ASP A 71 -10.39 -5.49 4.88
N LEU A 72 -9.39 -4.92 5.56
CA LEU A 72 -8.00 -5.23 5.31
C LEU A 72 -7.65 -6.67 5.72
N VAL A 73 -6.83 -7.33 4.91
CA VAL A 73 -6.06 -8.51 5.30
C VAL A 73 -5.22 -8.13 6.53
N SER A 74 -5.17 -9.01 7.52
CA SER A 74 -4.41 -8.72 8.72
C SER A 74 -2.92 -8.66 8.41
N ILE A 75 -2.16 -7.84 9.15
CA ILE A 75 -0.71 -7.78 9.00
C ILE A 75 -0.07 -9.15 9.31
N SER A 76 -0.70 -9.99 10.14
CA SER A 76 -0.22 -11.35 10.39
C SER A 76 -0.33 -12.21 9.14
N ASP A 77 -1.49 -12.22 8.48
CA ASP A 77 -1.70 -13.03 7.27
C ASP A 77 -0.78 -12.53 6.13
N LEU A 78 -0.61 -11.22 5.96
CA LEU A 78 0.34 -10.66 4.99
C LEU A 78 1.80 -11.03 5.29
N ARG A 79 2.16 -11.28 6.54
CA ARG A 79 3.51 -11.72 6.91
C ARG A 79 3.75 -13.19 6.56
N GLU A 80 2.71 -14.02 6.64
CA GLU A 80 2.80 -15.46 6.38
C GLU A 80 3.12 -15.77 4.91
N VAL A 81 2.72 -14.88 3.99
CA VAL A 81 3.06 -14.95 2.56
C VAL A 81 4.57 -15.02 2.31
N PHE A 82 5.37 -14.31 3.11
CA PHE A 82 6.80 -14.24 2.86
C PHE A 82 7.50 -15.48 3.43
N PRO A 83 8.22 -16.26 2.60
CA PRO A 83 8.94 -17.44 3.07
C PRO A 83 10.20 -17.06 3.88
N SER A 84 10.84 -18.07 4.47
CA SER A 84 12.13 -17.87 5.16
C SER A 84 13.31 -17.68 4.18
N LYS A 85 13.13 -18.09 2.92
CA LYS A 85 14.09 -17.95 1.83
C LYS A 85 13.36 -17.72 0.51
N VAL A 86 13.97 -16.95 -0.39
CA VAL A 86 13.61 -16.89 -1.82
C VAL A 86 14.88 -17.04 -2.63
N ASP A 87 14.85 -17.84 -3.69
CA ASP A 87 16.02 -18.09 -4.54
C ASP A 87 17.33 -18.38 -3.75
N GLY A 88 17.21 -19.16 -2.67
CA GLY A 88 18.32 -19.47 -1.75
C GLY A 88 18.74 -18.36 -0.78
N MET A 89 18.36 -17.10 -1.02
CA MET A 89 18.64 -15.94 -0.18
C MET A 89 17.85 -16.01 1.13
N ALA A 90 18.51 -15.77 2.26
CA ALA A 90 17.84 -15.81 3.57
C ALA A 90 17.08 -14.50 3.84
N ARG A 91 15.91 -14.60 4.45
CA ARG A 91 15.18 -13.42 4.92
C ARG A 91 15.93 -12.75 6.06
N ASN A 92 16.35 -11.51 5.85
CA ASN A 92 17.02 -10.68 6.84
C ASN A 92 16.02 -9.94 7.73
N SER A 93 14.94 -9.39 7.14
CA SER A 93 13.97 -8.59 7.89
C SER A 93 12.54 -8.79 7.40
N ILE A 94 11.57 -8.63 8.31
CA ILE A 94 10.15 -8.54 7.98
C ILE A 94 9.47 -7.51 8.88
N LYS A 95 8.78 -6.55 8.29
CA LYS A 95 8.13 -5.44 8.99
C LYS A 95 6.74 -5.23 8.42
N GLY A 96 5.76 -5.11 9.31
CA GLY A 96 4.38 -4.90 8.95
C GLY A 96 3.87 -3.63 9.59
N GLU A 97 3.17 -2.83 8.81
CA GLU A 97 2.66 -1.52 9.18
C GLU A 97 1.21 -1.39 8.73
N GLY A 98 0.42 -0.66 9.52
CA GLY A 98 -0.95 -0.30 9.19
C GLY A 98 -1.08 1.22 9.26
N VAL A 99 -1.61 1.82 8.21
CA VAL A 99 -1.86 3.25 8.11
C VAL A 99 -3.37 3.47 7.96
N GLY A 100 -3.91 4.41 8.72
CA GLY A 100 -5.33 4.77 8.66
C GLY A 100 -5.56 6.24 8.99
N ALA A 101 -6.07 7.02 8.04
CA ALA A 101 -6.43 8.42 8.22
C ALA A 101 -7.37 8.90 7.10
N PHE A 102 -8.30 9.82 7.40
CA PHE A 102 -9.15 10.48 6.39
C PHE A 102 -9.86 9.49 5.43
N GLY A 103 -10.43 8.41 5.95
CA GLY A 103 -11.09 7.38 5.14
C GLY A 103 -10.16 6.47 4.35
N PHE A 104 -8.85 6.73 4.32
CA PHE A 104 -7.84 5.83 3.79
C PHE A 104 -7.39 4.84 4.86
N LYS A 105 -7.30 3.56 4.49
CA LYS A 105 -6.74 2.49 5.31
C LYS A 105 -5.88 1.56 4.45
N MET A 106 -4.75 1.14 4.97
CA MET A 106 -3.83 0.24 4.29
C MET A 106 -3.02 -0.56 5.30
N ASN A 107 -2.85 -1.85 5.03
CA ASN A 107 -1.86 -2.68 5.68
C ASN A 107 -0.79 -3.03 4.64
N ASN A 108 0.48 -2.94 5.03
CA ASN A 108 1.57 -3.39 4.20
C ASN A 108 2.60 -4.19 5.00
N VAL A 109 3.25 -5.14 4.33
CA VAL A 109 4.36 -5.91 4.87
C VAL A 109 5.53 -5.83 3.93
N LYS A 110 6.69 -5.44 4.46
CA LYS A 110 7.98 -5.41 3.78
C LYS A 110 8.83 -6.59 4.25
N SER A 111 9.44 -7.28 3.32
CA SER A 111 10.39 -8.37 3.60
C SER A 111 11.67 -8.15 2.80
N GLU A 112 12.81 -8.31 3.44
CA GLU A 112 14.13 -8.11 2.83
C GLU A 112 14.93 -9.41 2.88
N TYR A 113 15.57 -9.77 1.76
CA TYR A 113 16.39 -10.96 1.58
C TYR A 113 17.75 -10.55 1.03
N GLU A 114 18.81 -11.18 1.52
CA GLU A 114 20.18 -10.81 1.17
C GLU A 114 21.07 -12.05 1.02
N ASP A 115 21.98 -11.99 0.06
CA ASP A 115 23.10 -12.94 -0.08
C ASP A 115 24.29 -12.23 -0.72
N GLY A 116 25.34 -11.96 0.08
CA GLY A 116 26.44 -11.10 -0.33
C GLY A 116 25.96 -9.69 -0.70
N ASP A 117 26.20 -9.30 -1.95
CA ASP A 117 25.79 -8.00 -2.50
C ASP A 117 24.35 -8.02 -3.07
N LYS A 118 23.77 -9.20 -3.29
CA LYS A 118 22.40 -9.32 -3.80
C LYS A 118 21.39 -8.96 -2.73
N ARG A 119 20.39 -8.16 -3.09
CA ARG A 119 19.30 -7.74 -2.21
C ARG A 119 17.99 -7.88 -2.94
N ILE A 120 16.98 -8.42 -2.28
CA ILE A 120 15.59 -8.34 -2.72
C ILE A 120 14.77 -7.71 -1.61
N LYS A 121 13.96 -6.72 -1.97
CA LYS A 121 12.95 -6.13 -1.12
C LYS A 121 11.58 -6.34 -1.72
N PHE A 122 10.76 -7.13 -1.04
CA PHE A 122 9.35 -7.23 -1.32
C PHE A 122 8.54 -6.29 -0.43
N GLU A 123 7.45 -5.79 -0.98
CA GLU A 123 6.39 -5.10 -0.25
C GLU A 123 5.03 -5.58 -0.76
N LEU A 124 4.23 -6.14 0.14
CA LEU A 124 2.86 -6.54 -0.11
C LEU A 124 1.93 -5.49 0.48
N ILE A 125 1.05 -4.91 -0.32
CA ILE A 125 0.15 -3.82 0.06
C ILE A 125 -1.29 -4.26 -0.12
N ASP A 126 -2.10 -4.12 0.94
CA ASP A 126 -3.55 -4.25 0.89
C ASP A 126 -4.21 -2.95 1.37
N PHE A 127 -5.12 -2.44 0.56
CA PHE A 127 -5.92 -1.22 0.82
C PHE A 127 -7.42 -1.55 0.85
N GLY A 128 -7.80 -2.83 0.96
CA GLY A 128 -9.18 -3.25 1.11
C GLY A 128 -9.92 -3.47 -0.21
N GLY A 129 -9.24 -3.43 -1.37
CA GLY A 129 -9.87 -3.56 -2.68
C GLY A 129 -9.95 -2.25 -3.45
N PHE A 130 -10.65 -2.23 -4.58
CA PHE A 130 -10.59 -1.12 -5.53
C PHE A 130 -10.97 0.21 -4.87
N SER A 131 -9.96 1.08 -4.66
CA SER A 131 -10.06 2.34 -3.95
C SER A 131 -9.25 3.42 -4.68
N PRO A 132 -9.53 4.72 -4.47
CA PRO A 132 -8.74 5.79 -5.07
C PRO A 132 -7.24 5.67 -4.77
N ALA A 133 -6.89 5.07 -3.63
CA ALA A 133 -5.51 4.80 -3.27
C ALA A 133 -4.85 3.74 -4.18
N LEU A 134 -5.58 2.68 -4.56
CA LEU A 134 -5.09 1.73 -5.58
C LEU A 134 -4.81 2.44 -6.88
N VAL A 135 -5.74 3.28 -7.34
CA VAL A 135 -5.56 4.05 -8.58
C VAL A 135 -4.32 4.94 -8.48
N GLY A 136 -4.07 5.58 -7.34
CA GLY A 136 -2.87 6.36 -7.11
C GLY A 136 -1.57 5.53 -7.11
N LEU A 137 -1.58 4.36 -6.48
CA LEU A 137 -0.41 3.47 -6.37
C LEU A 137 -0.12 2.66 -7.64
N ALA A 138 -1.16 2.38 -8.44
CA ALA A 138 -1.09 1.55 -9.62
C ALA A 138 -1.71 2.21 -10.86
N ALA A 139 -1.57 3.53 -11.01
CA ALA A 139 -2.02 4.25 -12.21
C ALA A 139 -1.39 3.69 -13.50
N TRP A 140 -0.19 3.10 -13.39
CA TRP A 140 0.48 2.39 -14.49
C TRP A 140 -0.33 1.21 -15.03
N SER A 141 -1.22 0.61 -14.23
CA SER A 141 -1.97 -0.61 -14.60
C SER A 141 -3.01 -0.38 -15.70
N VAL A 142 -3.43 0.87 -15.90
CA VAL A 142 -4.34 1.26 -16.99
C VAL A 142 -3.61 1.95 -18.15
N ALA A 143 -2.27 2.03 -18.07
CA ALA A 143 -1.45 2.59 -19.13
C ALA A 143 -0.92 1.48 -20.05
N ASP A 144 -0.75 1.83 -21.32
CA ASP A 144 0.11 1.11 -22.26
C ASP A 144 1.40 1.92 -22.39
N PHE A 145 2.46 1.42 -21.75
CA PHE A 145 3.72 2.15 -21.61
C PHE A 145 4.91 1.24 -21.91
N TYR A 146 5.81 1.73 -22.75
CA TYR A 146 7.09 1.11 -23.04
C TYR A 146 8.13 2.21 -23.28
N ARG A 147 9.26 2.12 -22.58
CA ARG A 147 10.43 2.96 -22.79
C ARG A 147 11.68 2.10 -22.66
N GLU A 148 12.61 2.27 -23.57
CA GLU A 148 13.91 1.59 -23.55
C GLU A 148 14.98 2.55 -24.07
N ASP A 149 16.16 2.49 -23.46
CA ASP A 149 17.37 3.20 -23.86
C ASP A 149 18.63 2.33 -23.56
N GLU A 150 19.82 2.93 -23.67
CA GLU A 150 21.08 2.22 -23.43
C GLU A 150 21.29 1.77 -21.98
N ASP A 151 20.62 2.41 -21.02
CA ASP A 151 20.76 2.14 -19.60
C ASP A 151 19.68 1.15 -19.10
N GLY A 152 18.61 0.90 -19.87
CA GLY A 152 17.64 -0.16 -19.57
C GLY A 152 16.24 0.13 -20.10
N PHE A 153 15.22 -0.35 -19.39
CA PHE A 153 13.83 -0.20 -19.81
C PHE A 153 12.85 0.00 -18.65
N GLU A 154 11.71 0.56 -18.98
CA GLU A 154 10.51 0.58 -18.14
C GLU A 154 9.31 0.23 -19.03
N ARG A 155 8.49 -0.74 -18.60
CA ARG A 155 7.32 -1.17 -19.39
C ARG A 155 6.16 -1.60 -18.52
N VAL A 156 4.98 -1.49 -19.07
CA VAL A 156 3.78 -2.18 -18.58
C VAL A 156 3.57 -3.41 -19.48
N ASP A 157 3.47 -4.59 -18.88
CA ASP A 157 3.32 -5.86 -19.58
C ASP A 157 2.31 -6.78 -18.85
N THR A 158 2.18 -8.01 -19.30
CA THR A 158 1.47 -9.09 -18.59
C THR A 158 2.46 -10.21 -18.28
N TRP A 159 2.67 -10.49 -17.00
CA TRP A 159 3.57 -11.54 -16.52
C TRP A 159 2.81 -12.53 -15.63
N LYS A 160 2.87 -13.83 -15.97
CA LYS A 160 2.08 -14.90 -15.32
C LYS A 160 0.57 -14.61 -15.20
N GLY A 161 0.01 -13.88 -16.17
CA GLY A 161 -1.40 -13.48 -16.17
C GLY A 161 -1.72 -12.23 -15.36
N TYR A 162 -0.74 -11.66 -14.64
CA TYR A 162 -0.89 -10.41 -13.91
C TYR A 162 -0.41 -9.23 -14.75
N LYS A 163 -1.13 -8.11 -14.71
CA LYS A 163 -0.61 -6.83 -15.24
C LYS A 163 0.62 -6.46 -14.40
N SER A 164 1.74 -6.22 -15.07
CA SER A 164 3.03 -5.91 -14.44
C SER A 164 3.54 -4.54 -14.88
N PHE A 165 4.21 -3.84 -13.98
CA PHE A 165 5.10 -2.73 -14.31
C PHE A 165 6.52 -3.14 -13.98
N GLU A 166 7.37 -3.14 -14.99
CA GLU A 166 8.69 -3.73 -14.96
C GLU A 166 9.74 -2.68 -15.28
N LYS A 167 10.82 -2.68 -14.52
CA LYS A 167 11.97 -1.81 -14.75
C LYS A 167 13.27 -2.61 -14.65
N SER A 168 14.20 -2.28 -15.54
CA SER A 168 15.60 -2.69 -15.45
C SER A 168 16.47 -1.45 -15.63
N ASP A 169 17.45 -1.28 -14.75
CA ASP A 169 18.43 -0.19 -14.78
C ASP A 169 19.83 -0.81 -14.67
N SER A 170 20.47 -0.99 -15.82
CA SER A 170 21.80 -1.60 -15.92
C SER A 170 22.90 -0.72 -15.34
N LYS A 171 22.72 0.60 -15.35
CA LYS A 171 23.68 1.57 -14.81
C LYS A 171 23.77 1.47 -13.30
N ASN A 172 22.64 1.39 -12.62
CA ASN A 172 22.56 1.24 -11.17
C ASN A 172 22.53 -0.22 -10.71
N HIS A 173 22.47 -1.17 -11.66
CA HIS A 173 22.33 -2.60 -11.39
C HIS A 173 21.10 -2.91 -10.53
N THR A 174 19.98 -2.27 -10.84
CA THR A 174 18.71 -2.49 -10.15
C THR A 174 17.63 -2.97 -11.10
N SER A 175 16.69 -3.74 -10.56
CA SER A 175 15.50 -4.17 -11.28
C SER A 175 14.29 -4.11 -10.36
N SER A 176 13.10 -3.93 -10.95
CA SER A 176 11.87 -3.99 -10.18
C SER A 176 10.71 -4.52 -11.00
N ILE A 177 9.77 -5.14 -10.29
CA ILE A 177 8.47 -5.54 -10.82
C ILE A 177 7.38 -5.23 -9.80
N SER A 178 6.33 -4.59 -10.26
CA SER A 178 5.09 -4.41 -9.51
C SER A 178 3.98 -5.20 -10.20
N ILE A 179 3.22 -6.01 -9.46
CA ILE A 179 2.05 -6.72 -9.98
C ILE A 179 0.82 -6.46 -9.12
N ILE A 180 -0.36 -6.55 -9.73
CA ILE A 180 -1.64 -6.55 -9.03
C ILE A 180 -2.19 -7.98 -9.03
N VAL A 181 -2.46 -8.50 -7.84
CA VAL A 181 -3.01 -9.84 -7.60
C VAL A 181 -4.44 -9.69 -7.04
N LYS A 182 -5.38 -10.47 -7.57
CA LYS A 182 -6.82 -10.43 -7.21
C LYS A 182 -7.46 -9.04 -7.26
N ASP A 183 -7.01 -8.19 -8.19
CA ASP A 183 -7.46 -6.79 -8.35
C ASP A 183 -7.38 -5.93 -7.08
N ARG A 184 -6.52 -6.32 -6.13
CA ARG A 184 -6.55 -5.79 -4.76
C ARG A 184 -5.20 -5.73 -4.06
N ILE A 185 -4.33 -6.71 -4.28
CA ILE A 185 -3.06 -6.78 -3.57
C ILE A 185 -1.97 -6.34 -4.54
N ILE A 186 -1.17 -5.35 -4.14
CA ILE A 186 0.03 -4.97 -4.90
C ILE A 186 1.22 -5.70 -4.28
N LEU A 187 1.91 -6.49 -5.08
CA LEU A 187 3.26 -6.96 -4.76
C LEU A 187 4.25 -6.06 -5.51
N ASN A 188 5.07 -5.34 -4.76
CA ASN A 188 6.24 -4.64 -5.28
C ASN A 188 7.48 -5.44 -4.93
N ALA A 189 8.31 -5.72 -5.93
CA ALA A 189 9.61 -6.34 -5.77
C ALA A 189 10.68 -5.42 -6.35
N ASN A 190 11.72 -5.15 -5.58
CA ASN A 190 12.88 -4.39 -6.04
C ASN A 190 14.13 -5.21 -5.71
N ALA A 191 15.08 -5.23 -6.62
CA ALA A 191 16.35 -5.91 -6.39
C ALA A 191 17.54 -5.00 -6.69
N ASP A 192 18.58 -5.14 -5.88
CA ASP A 192 19.91 -4.59 -6.11
C ASP A 192 20.85 -5.73 -6.50
N HIS A 193 21.69 -5.49 -7.51
CA HIS A 193 22.65 -6.45 -8.06
C HIS A 193 22.02 -7.76 -8.59
N MET A 194 20.78 -7.68 -9.09
CA MET A 194 20.07 -8.81 -9.73
C MET A 194 19.32 -8.35 -10.98
N SER A 195 19.27 -9.23 -11.99
CA SER A 195 18.50 -8.97 -13.20
C SER A 195 17.00 -9.06 -12.93
N LEU A 196 16.17 -8.51 -13.82
CA LEU A 196 14.73 -8.66 -13.72
C LEU A 196 14.30 -10.13 -13.80
N ASP A 197 15.01 -10.95 -14.59
CA ASP A 197 14.69 -12.37 -14.73
C ASP A 197 14.99 -13.13 -13.42
N ASP A 198 16.14 -12.88 -12.79
CA ASP A 198 16.44 -13.45 -11.46
C ASP A 198 15.39 -13.02 -10.41
N LEU A 199 14.97 -11.74 -10.45
CA LEU A 199 13.93 -11.23 -9.56
C LEU A 199 12.58 -11.91 -9.80
N LYS A 200 12.23 -12.19 -11.06
CA LYS A 200 11.02 -12.93 -11.44
C LYS A 200 11.08 -14.40 -11.02
N GLU A 201 12.25 -15.02 -11.07
CA GLU A 201 12.45 -16.38 -10.55
C GLU A 201 12.32 -16.42 -9.02
N ALA A 202 12.78 -15.39 -8.32
CA ALA A 202 12.58 -15.24 -6.87
C ALA A 202 11.10 -14.99 -6.48
N ILE A 203 10.25 -14.59 -7.43
CA ILE A 203 8.79 -14.55 -7.30
C ILE A 203 8.23 -15.84 -7.93
N ASP A 204 8.49 -16.95 -7.25
CA ASP A 204 8.06 -18.28 -7.68
C ASP A 204 6.53 -18.47 -7.58
N ASP A 205 6.07 -19.61 -8.09
CA ASP A 205 4.64 -19.93 -8.09
C ASP A 205 4.11 -20.14 -6.67
N ASP A 206 4.92 -20.69 -5.74
CA ASP A 206 4.53 -20.89 -4.35
C ASP A 206 4.25 -19.54 -3.64
N LEU A 207 5.11 -18.53 -3.83
CA LEU A 207 4.88 -17.19 -3.29
C LEU A 207 3.62 -16.55 -3.86
N LEU A 208 3.37 -16.72 -5.16
CA LEU A 208 2.16 -16.20 -5.82
C LEU A 208 0.91 -16.90 -5.31
N ASP A 209 0.94 -18.23 -5.16
CA ASP A 209 -0.16 -19.04 -4.63
C ASP A 209 -0.50 -18.64 -3.19
N GLU A 210 0.49 -18.34 -2.35
CA GLU A 210 0.28 -17.81 -1.00
C GLU A 210 -0.46 -16.46 -1.03
N ILE A 211 -0.08 -15.54 -1.93
CA ILE A 211 -0.81 -14.27 -2.13
C ILE A 211 -2.24 -14.54 -2.62
N GLU A 212 -2.42 -15.45 -3.57
CA GLU A 212 -3.74 -15.79 -4.10
C GLU A 212 -4.66 -16.40 -3.03
N SER A 213 -4.09 -17.16 -2.11
CA SER A 213 -4.81 -17.82 -1.02
C SER A 213 -5.33 -16.86 0.06
N LEU A 214 -4.82 -15.62 0.10
CA LEU A 214 -5.23 -14.61 1.07
C LEU A 214 -6.75 -14.41 1.06
N LYS A 215 -7.35 -14.52 2.24
CA LYS A 215 -8.79 -14.40 2.41
C LYS A 215 -9.18 -12.94 2.62
N PHE A 216 -10.22 -12.53 1.91
CA PHE A 216 -10.83 -11.22 2.04
C PHE A 216 -12.19 -11.39 2.71
N LYS A 217 -12.50 -10.58 3.71
CA LYS A 217 -13.90 -10.45 4.14
C LYS A 217 -14.60 -9.56 3.12
N GLU A 218 -15.54 -10.13 2.38
CA GLU A 218 -16.39 -9.33 1.50
C GLU A 218 -17.41 -8.55 2.34
N ASN A 219 -17.61 -7.29 1.98
CA ASN A 219 -18.70 -6.50 2.53
C ASN A 219 -19.96 -6.89 1.75
N ASN A 220 -20.88 -7.63 2.38
CA ASN A 220 -22.26 -7.79 1.89
C ASN A 220 -22.98 -6.45 1.83
#